data_AF-A0A6N7KZH8-F1
#
_entry.id   AF-A0A6N7KZH8-F1
#
_cell.length_a   1.000
_cell.length_b   1.000
_cell.length_c   1.000
_cell.angle_alpha   90.00
_cell.angle_beta   90.00
_cell.angle_gamma   90.00
#
_symmetry.space_group_name_H-M   'P 1'
#
loop_
_entity.id
_entity.type
_entity.pdbx_description
1 polymer ?
#
loop_
_entity_poly.entity_id
_entity_poly.type
_entity_poly.pdbx_seq_one_letter_code
_entity_poly.pdbx_strand_id
1 'polypeptide(L)'
;MGILFRLLAPKPVKKIRHAAHPVRNVKRAVTPKPVRQVRRAAHPVSMVERGIENGIVHAVRGSGGRTAARRAGGTGTVYYGTCGVHHRRPDTAANCKDCAAVDALQAARAAAAEAARVEATRRAAAESARAEAARVRREVILADHKRAAETNRKQHATARTSSWKTWATPR
;
A
#
# COMPACT_ATOMS: atom_id res chain seq x y z
N MET A 1 -35.38 41.71 16.92
CA MET A 1 -34.24 41.86 17.86
C MET A 1 -33.06 41.03 17.36
N GLY A 2 -32.28 41.63 16.45
CA GLY A 2 -31.23 40.94 15.68
C GLY A 2 -30.06 40.44 16.52
N ILE A 3 -29.26 39.55 15.94
CA ILE A 3 -28.12 38.87 16.58
C ILE A 3 -27.04 39.86 17.08
N LEU A 4 -26.97 41.08 16.54
CA LEU A 4 -26.07 42.13 17.01
C LEU A 4 -26.29 42.50 18.49
N PHE A 5 -27.55 42.54 18.94
CA PHE A 5 -27.87 42.77 20.35
C PHE A 5 -27.43 41.58 21.24
N ARG A 6 -27.31 40.37 20.68
CA ARG A 6 -26.76 39.20 21.40
C ARG A 6 -25.24 39.26 21.53
N LEU A 7 -24.54 39.99 20.68
CA LEU A 7 -23.10 40.18 20.80
C LEU A 7 -22.77 41.28 21.81
N LEU A 8 -23.44 42.43 21.74
CA LEU A 8 -23.18 43.58 22.61
C LEU A 8 -23.82 43.51 24.01
N ALA A 9 -24.85 42.68 24.24
CA ALA A 9 -25.49 42.65 25.57
C ALA A 9 -24.55 42.03 26.64
N PRO A 10 -24.41 42.68 27.82
CA PRO A 10 -23.64 42.17 28.95
C PRO A 10 -24.07 40.76 29.38
N LYS A 11 -23.11 39.94 29.81
CA LYS A 11 -23.34 38.55 30.31
C LYS A 11 -24.47 38.41 31.36
N PRO A 12 -24.71 39.34 32.32
CA PRO A 12 -25.81 39.19 33.28
C PRO A 12 -27.20 39.24 32.61
N VAL A 13 -27.40 40.09 31.62
CA VAL A 13 -28.69 40.24 30.91
C VAL A 13 -29.05 38.97 30.11
N LYS A 14 -28.04 38.23 29.63
CA LYS A 14 -28.22 36.97 28.91
C LYS A 14 -28.74 35.84 29.80
N LYS A 15 -28.34 35.81 31.08
CA LYS A 15 -28.81 34.79 32.04
C LYS A 15 -30.28 34.98 32.39
N ILE A 16 -30.71 36.24 32.60
CA ILE A 16 -32.10 36.58 32.96
C ILE A 16 -33.07 36.21 31.83
N ARG A 17 -32.71 36.43 30.56
CA ARG A 17 -33.57 36.05 29.41
C ARG A 17 -33.75 34.54 29.24
N HIS A 18 -32.77 33.74 29.64
CA HIS A 18 -32.92 32.28 29.62
C HIS A 18 -33.87 31.80 30.71
N ALA A 19 -33.90 32.47 31.86
CA ALA A 19 -34.86 32.21 32.93
C ALA A 19 -36.28 32.72 32.60
N ALA A 20 -36.42 33.79 31.80
CA ALA A 20 -37.71 34.40 31.47
C ALA A 20 -38.58 33.63 30.46
N HIS A 21 -38.08 32.57 29.82
CA HIS A 21 -38.84 31.80 28.82
C HIS A 21 -38.82 30.27 29.03
N PRO A 22 -39.22 29.75 30.21
CA PRO A 22 -39.22 28.32 30.48
C PRO A 22 -40.20 27.57 29.57
N VAL A 23 -41.37 28.17 29.30
CA VAL A 23 -42.43 27.62 28.44
C VAL A 23 -41.95 27.32 27.03
N ARG A 24 -41.02 28.12 26.50
CA ARG A 24 -40.49 27.94 25.13
C ARG A 24 -39.56 26.73 25.03
N ASN A 25 -38.87 26.38 26.12
CA ASN A 25 -38.03 25.20 26.18
C ASN A 25 -38.88 23.94 26.29
N VAL A 26 -39.94 23.97 27.10
CA VAL A 26 -40.91 22.86 27.22
C VAL A 26 -41.59 22.59 25.88
N LYS A 27 -42.15 23.61 25.20
CA LYS A 27 -42.74 23.44 23.85
C LYS A 27 -41.75 22.87 22.84
N ARG A 28 -40.45 23.19 22.96
CA ARG A 28 -39.41 22.65 22.08
C ARG A 28 -39.04 21.20 22.39
N ALA A 29 -39.14 20.78 23.65
CA ALA A 29 -38.89 19.40 24.06
C ALA A 29 -40.03 18.49 23.59
N VAL A 30 -41.27 18.96 23.66
CA VAL A 30 -42.47 18.18 23.29
C VAL A 30 -42.68 18.11 21.76
N THR A 31 -42.19 19.10 20.99
CA THR A 31 -42.38 19.09 19.53
C THR A 31 -41.34 18.21 18.81
N PRO A 32 -41.76 17.14 18.11
CA PRO A 32 -40.84 16.24 17.42
C PRO A 32 -40.05 16.95 16.32
N LYS A 33 -38.80 16.51 16.13
CA LYS A 33 -37.84 17.09 15.17
C LYS A 33 -38.40 17.28 13.74
N PRO A 34 -39.14 16.34 13.12
CA PRO A 34 -39.64 16.52 11.75
C PRO A 34 -40.63 17.69 11.63
N VAL A 35 -41.57 17.82 12.56
CA VAL A 35 -42.54 18.94 12.56
C VAL A 35 -41.83 20.29 12.69
N ARG A 36 -40.74 20.35 13.47
CA ARG A 36 -39.91 21.54 13.61
C ARG A 36 -39.11 21.88 12.35
N GLN A 37 -38.76 20.90 11.52
CA GLN A 37 -38.08 21.11 10.24
C GLN A 37 -39.04 21.64 9.19
N VAL A 38 -40.25 21.06 9.09
CA VAL A 38 -41.29 21.53 8.15
C VAL A 38 -41.71 22.96 8.46
N ARG A 39 -41.98 23.27 9.73
CA ARG A 39 -42.33 24.64 10.15
C ARG A 39 -41.22 25.66 9.88
N ARG A 40 -39.97 25.19 9.81
CA ARG A 40 -38.80 25.99 9.49
C ARG A 40 -38.64 26.22 7.99
N ALA A 41 -38.97 25.21 7.18
CA ALA A 41 -39.00 25.32 5.72
C ALA A 41 -40.13 26.26 5.24
N ALA A 42 -41.24 26.33 5.98
CA ALA A 42 -42.37 27.21 5.68
C ALA A 42 -42.09 28.73 5.84
N HIS A 43 -40.92 29.13 6.37
CA HIS A 43 -40.54 30.53 6.53
C HIS A 43 -39.17 30.83 5.89
N PRO A 44 -39.08 30.82 4.55
CA PRO A 44 -37.81 30.90 3.82
C PRO A 44 -37.09 32.25 4.04
N VAL A 45 -37.82 33.36 4.06
CA VAL A 45 -37.26 34.70 4.28
C VAL A 45 -36.52 34.79 5.61
N SER A 46 -37.14 34.28 6.69
CA SER A 46 -36.54 34.26 8.02
C SER A 46 -35.30 33.36 8.14
N MET A 47 -35.17 32.36 7.26
CA MET A 47 -33.98 31.50 7.20
C MET A 47 -32.83 32.19 6.49
N VAL A 48 -33.13 32.96 5.44
CA VAL A 48 -32.13 33.73 4.70
C VAL A 48 -31.56 34.84 5.59
N GLU A 49 -32.41 35.64 6.23
CA GLU A 49 -31.96 36.68 7.19
C GLU A 49 -31.05 36.08 8.27
N ARG A 50 -31.45 34.94 8.81
CA ARG A 50 -30.68 34.24 9.85
C ARG A 50 -29.37 33.65 9.33
N GLY A 51 -29.33 33.24 8.06
CA GLY A 51 -28.13 32.80 7.37
C GLY A 51 -27.13 33.94 7.23
N ILE A 52 -27.61 35.11 6.79
CA ILE A 52 -26.81 36.34 6.66
C ILE A 52 -26.28 36.78 8.03
N GLU A 53 -27.15 36.85 9.05
CA GLU A 53 -26.73 37.22 10.41
C GLU A 53 -25.67 36.24 10.96
N ASN A 54 -25.84 34.93 10.77
CA ASN A 54 -24.84 33.95 11.21
C ASN A 54 -23.53 34.09 10.43
N GLY A 55 -23.59 34.40 9.13
CA GLY A 55 -22.41 34.69 8.31
C GLY A 55 -21.61 35.85 8.86
N ILE A 56 -22.29 36.96 9.19
CA ILE A 56 -21.66 38.14 9.80
C ILE A 56 -21.05 37.79 11.16
N VAL A 57 -21.75 37.03 12.02
CA VAL A 57 -21.18 36.61 13.31
C VAL A 57 -19.99 35.67 13.16
N HIS A 58 -20.02 34.74 12.21
CA HIS A 58 -18.91 33.86 11.95
C HIS A 58 -17.69 34.62 11.42
N ALA A 59 -17.91 35.63 10.58
CA ALA A 59 -16.88 36.55 10.10
C ALA A 59 -16.28 37.39 11.25
N VAL A 60 -17.11 38.04 12.06
CA VAL A 60 -16.66 38.91 13.18
C VAL A 60 -16.00 38.11 14.31
N ARG A 61 -16.46 36.89 14.58
CA ARG A 61 -15.99 36.07 15.71
C ARG A 61 -14.88 35.08 15.34
N GLY A 62 -14.39 35.11 14.09
CA GLY A 62 -13.31 34.22 13.61
C GLY A 62 -13.61 32.72 13.72
N SER A 63 -14.88 32.34 13.87
CA SER A 63 -15.26 30.95 14.19
C SER A 63 -15.52 30.08 12.96
N GLY A 64 -15.02 30.49 11.79
CA GLY A 64 -15.09 29.76 10.53
C GLY A 64 -14.27 28.46 10.50
N GLY A 65 -13.36 28.23 11.45
CA GLY A 65 -12.41 27.10 11.38
C GLY A 65 -12.94 25.73 11.83
N ARG A 66 -13.93 25.64 12.74
CA ARG A 66 -14.24 24.34 13.39
C ARG A 66 -15.34 23.51 12.73
N THR A 67 -16.24 24.14 11.98
CA THR A 67 -17.41 23.43 11.41
C THR A 67 -17.35 23.33 9.89
N ALA A 68 -16.71 24.30 9.20
CA ALA A 68 -16.49 24.23 7.75
C ALA A 68 -15.41 23.19 7.38
N ALA A 69 -14.36 23.06 8.19
CA ALA A 69 -13.35 22.01 8.04
C ALA A 69 -13.92 20.58 8.18
N ARG A 70 -15.09 20.40 8.83
CA ARG A 70 -15.75 19.09 8.93
C ARG A 70 -16.69 18.76 7.76
N ARG A 71 -17.03 19.72 6.90
CA ARG A 71 -18.03 19.52 5.83
C ARG A 71 -17.51 19.79 4.42
N ALA A 72 -16.43 20.55 4.25
CA ALA A 72 -15.94 20.95 2.93
C ALA A 72 -14.66 20.24 2.47
N GLY A 73 -14.05 19.40 3.30
CA GLY A 73 -12.86 18.65 2.90
C GLY A 73 -12.52 17.63 3.97
N GLY A 74 -12.51 16.36 3.59
CA GLY A 74 -11.84 15.35 4.39
C GLY A 74 -10.38 15.77 4.54
N THR A 75 -10.03 16.45 5.63
CA THR A 75 -8.70 16.33 6.18
C THR A 75 -8.60 14.87 6.60
N GLY A 76 -8.15 14.04 5.66
CA GLY A 76 -7.96 12.61 5.88
C GLY A 76 -7.17 12.49 7.17
N THR A 77 -7.82 11.95 8.21
CA THR A 77 -7.11 11.67 9.45
C THR A 77 -5.97 10.74 9.04
N VAL A 78 -4.74 11.26 9.03
CA VAL A 78 -3.58 10.45 8.68
C VAL A 78 -3.44 9.45 9.81
N TYR A 79 -3.69 8.19 9.48
CA TYR A 79 -3.48 7.09 10.39
C TYR A 79 -2.08 6.55 10.16
N TYR A 80 -1.36 6.37 11.25
CA TYR A 80 -0.01 5.82 11.24
C TYR A 80 -0.05 4.35 11.68
N GLY A 81 0.92 3.55 11.24
CA GLY A 81 1.10 2.15 11.64
C GLY A 81 0.56 1.10 10.65
N THR A 82 1.00 -0.14 10.84
CA THR A 82 0.75 -1.31 9.98
C THR A 82 -0.16 -2.35 10.64
N CYS A 83 -0.44 -2.19 11.94
CA CYS A 83 -1.16 -3.16 12.78
C CYS A 83 -2.69 -3.08 12.70
N GLY A 84 -3.26 -2.37 11.72
CA GLY A 84 -4.71 -2.21 11.54
C GLY A 84 -5.40 -1.30 12.56
N VAL A 85 -4.70 -0.87 13.61
CA VAL A 85 -5.15 0.11 14.59
C VAL A 85 -4.87 1.54 14.08
N HIS A 86 -5.86 2.41 14.20
CA HIS A 86 -5.77 3.80 13.78
C HIS A 86 -5.00 4.67 14.79
N HIS A 87 -3.68 4.77 14.64
CA HIS A 87 -2.88 5.69 15.44
C HIS A 87 -2.98 7.12 14.89
N ARG A 88 -3.33 8.08 15.75
CA ARG A 88 -3.41 9.50 15.39
C ARG A 88 -2.07 10.24 15.39
N ARG A 89 -1.02 9.64 15.94
CA ARG A 89 0.34 10.19 16.02
C ARG A 89 1.37 9.12 15.64
N PRO A 90 2.47 9.51 14.97
CA PRO A 90 3.52 8.58 14.59
C PRO A 90 4.20 7.94 15.82
N ASP A 91 4.47 8.72 16.87
CA ASP A 91 5.14 8.21 18.08
C ASP A 91 4.31 7.12 18.78
N THR A 92 2.98 7.19 18.70
CA THR A 92 2.10 6.15 19.25
C THR A 92 2.13 4.88 18.41
N ALA A 93 2.23 5.00 17.09
CA ALA A 93 2.40 3.84 16.21
C ALA A 93 3.77 3.18 16.42
N ALA A 94 4.84 3.97 16.56
CA ALA A 94 6.20 3.48 16.77
C ALA A 94 6.34 2.70 18.10
N ASN A 95 5.61 3.10 19.14
CA ASN A 95 5.59 2.41 20.43
C ASN A 95 4.52 1.30 20.53
N CYS A 96 3.74 1.06 19.48
CA CYS A 96 2.71 0.04 19.49
C CYS A 96 3.31 -1.36 19.31
N LYS A 97 3.07 -2.25 20.27
CA LYS A 97 3.56 -3.64 20.24
C LYS A 97 3.06 -4.42 19.03
N ASP A 98 1.82 -4.19 18.62
CA ASP A 98 1.23 -4.89 17.49
C ASP A 98 1.88 -4.46 16.17
N CYS A 99 2.16 -3.16 16.02
CA CYS A 99 2.86 -2.64 14.85
C CYS A 99 4.29 -3.18 14.79
N ALA A 100 5.00 -3.22 15.93
CA ALA A 100 6.32 -3.85 16.01
C ALA A 100 6.29 -5.35 15.64
N ALA A 101 5.24 -6.09 16.06
CA ALA A 101 5.09 -7.50 15.70
C ALA A 101 4.82 -7.72 14.21
N VAL A 102 3.98 -6.87 13.59
CA VAL A 102 3.72 -6.91 12.15
C VAL A 102 5.00 -6.58 11.37
N ASP A 103 5.74 -5.56 11.78
CA ASP A 103 6.99 -5.17 11.13
C ASP A 103 8.04 -6.28 11.25
N ALA A 104 8.15 -6.93 12.42
CA ALA A 104 9.02 -8.10 12.60
C ALA A 104 8.63 -9.27 11.69
N LEU A 105 7.32 -9.56 11.55
CA LEU A 105 6.83 -10.60 10.65
C LEU A 105 7.13 -10.25 9.18
N GLN A 106 6.97 -8.99 8.79
CA GLN A 106 7.31 -8.53 7.44
C GLN A 106 8.80 -8.63 7.17
N ALA A 107 9.66 -8.26 8.13
CA ALA A 107 11.10 -8.42 8.04
C ALA A 107 11.50 -9.90 7.91
N ALA A 108 10.88 -10.80 8.69
CA ALA A 108 11.12 -12.24 8.59
C ALA A 108 10.70 -12.80 7.22
N ARG A 109 9.55 -12.35 6.68
CA ARG A 109 9.10 -12.73 5.33
C ARG A 109 10.05 -12.22 4.24
N ALA A 110 10.54 -10.98 4.36
CA ALA A 110 11.51 -10.43 3.42
C ALA A 110 12.84 -11.21 3.46
N ALA A 111 13.33 -11.53 4.66
CA ALA A 111 14.52 -12.37 4.83
C ALA A 111 14.34 -13.77 4.22
N ALA A 112 13.18 -14.40 4.44
CA ALA A 112 12.86 -15.70 3.85
C ALA A 112 12.78 -15.63 2.32
N ALA A 113 12.19 -14.55 1.77
CA ALA A 113 12.13 -14.34 0.32
C ALA A 113 13.53 -14.16 -0.28
N GLU A 114 14.42 -13.43 0.39
CA GLU A 114 15.80 -13.25 -0.06
C GLU A 114 16.59 -14.57 0.03
N ALA A 115 16.44 -15.33 1.11
CA ALA A 115 17.04 -16.66 1.22
C ALA A 115 16.57 -17.60 0.09
N ALA A 116 15.27 -17.56 -0.26
CA ALA A 116 14.73 -18.33 -1.37
C ALA A 116 15.32 -17.90 -2.72
N ARG A 117 15.55 -16.61 -2.94
CA ARG A 117 16.23 -16.11 -4.16
C ARG A 117 17.68 -16.59 -4.24
N VAL A 118 18.42 -16.53 -3.14
CA VAL A 118 19.80 -17.04 -3.07
C VAL A 118 19.87 -18.54 -3.34
N GLU A 119 18.92 -19.30 -2.82
CA GLU A 119 18.85 -20.74 -3.09
C GLU A 119 18.48 -21.03 -4.56
N ALA A 120 17.56 -20.25 -5.14
CA ALA A 120 17.21 -20.37 -6.56
C ALA A 120 18.41 -20.06 -7.47
N THR A 121 19.21 -19.04 -7.16
CA THR A 121 20.42 -18.72 -7.95
C THR A 121 21.48 -19.81 -7.81
N ARG A 122 21.65 -20.39 -6.62
CA ARG A 122 22.54 -21.55 -6.42
C ARG A 122 22.11 -22.76 -7.23
N ARG A 123 20.81 -23.06 -7.30
CA ARG A 123 20.28 -24.16 -8.13
C ARG A 123 20.50 -23.91 -9.61
N ALA A 124 20.22 -22.70 -10.09
CA ALA A 124 20.47 -22.32 -11.48
C ALA A 124 21.97 -22.43 -11.85
N ALA A 125 22.87 -22.03 -10.95
CA ALA A 125 24.31 -22.18 -11.13
C ALA A 125 24.75 -23.66 -11.12
N ALA A 126 24.15 -24.50 -10.29
CA ALA A 126 24.43 -25.93 -10.29
C ALA A 126 23.93 -26.61 -11.59
N GLU A 127 22.78 -26.20 -12.11
CA GLU A 127 22.24 -26.68 -13.38
C GLU A 127 23.10 -26.26 -14.57
N SER A 128 23.55 -25.01 -14.62
CA SER A 128 24.45 -24.53 -15.68
C SER A 128 25.80 -25.27 -15.64
N ALA A 129 26.36 -25.50 -14.45
CA ALA A 129 27.58 -26.28 -14.29
C ALA A 129 27.41 -27.74 -14.76
N ARG A 130 26.25 -28.37 -14.47
CA ARG A 130 25.94 -29.72 -14.98
C ARG A 130 25.80 -29.75 -16.50
N ALA A 131 25.16 -28.73 -17.09
CA ALA A 131 25.00 -28.62 -18.54
C ALA A 131 26.35 -28.43 -19.23
N GLU A 132 27.24 -27.60 -18.67
CA GLU A 132 28.60 -27.42 -19.18
C GLU A 132 29.42 -28.70 -19.06
N ALA A 133 29.38 -29.38 -17.92
CA ALA A 133 30.05 -30.67 -17.75
C ALA A 133 29.52 -31.73 -18.74
N ALA A 134 28.23 -31.70 -19.09
CA ALA A 134 27.67 -32.56 -20.14
C ALA A 134 28.18 -32.19 -21.54
N ARG A 135 28.29 -30.89 -21.85
CA ARG A 135 28.88 -30.39 -23.11
C ARG A 135 30.32 -30.87 -23.27
N VAL A 136 31.15 -30.66 -22.25
CA VAL A 136 32.56 -31.08 -22.25
C VAL A 136 32.68 -32.59 -22.41
N ARG A 137 31.88 -33.38 -21.68
CA ARG A 137 31.87 -34.85 -21.84
C ARG A 137 31.53 -35.28 -23.28
N ARG A 138 30.55 -34.63 -23.92
CA ARG A 138 30.19 -34.91 -25.32
C ARG A 138 31.35 -34.60 -26.27
N GLU A 139 32.04 -33.48 -26.07
CA GLU A 139 33.21 -33.10 -26.89
C GLU A 139 34.35 -34.11 -26.75
N VAL A 140 34.63 -34.58 -25.54
CA VAL A 140 35.63 -35.64 -25.28
C VAL A 140 35.25 -36.93 -26.03
N ILE A 141 34.01 -37.38 -25.90
CA ILE A 141 33.52 -38.59 -26.60
C ILE A 141 33.68 -38.44 -28.12
N LEU A 142 33.32 -37.28 -28.68
CA LEU A 142 33.49 -37.02 -30.11
C LEU A 142 34.96 -37.00 -30.54
N ALA A 143 35.86 -36.46 -29.71
CA ALA A 143 37.30 -36.48 -29.97
C ALA A 143 37.84 -37.92 -29.94
N ASP A 144 37.38 -38.75 -29.01
CA ASP A 144 37.75 -40.16 -28.93
C ASP A 144 37.29 -40.95 -30.15
N HIS A 145 36.04 -40.78 -30.59
CA HIS A 145 35.55 -41.39 -31.82
C HIS A 145 36.36 -40.96 -33.05
N LYS A 146 36.75 -39.68 -33.15
CA LYS A 146 37.61 -39.19 -34.24
C LYS A 146 38.98 -39.85 -34.21
N ARG A 147 39.61 -39.95 -33.04
CA ARG A 147 40.90 -40.62 -32.85
C ARG A 147 40.82 -42.10 -33.23
N ALA A 148 39.79 -42.80 -32.77
CA ALA A 148 39.54 -44.20 -33.12
C ALA A 148 39.36 -44.40 -34.63
N ALA A 149 38.57 -43.54 -35.28
CA ALA A 149 38.37 -43.59 -36.73
C ALA A 149 39.66 -43.33 -37.51
N GLU A 150 40.53 -42.44 -37.03
CA GLU A 150 41.84 -42.19 -37.64
C GLU A 150 42.78 -43.40 -37.48
N THR A 151 42.84 -44.00 -36.29
CA THR A 151 43.62 -45.23 -36.06
C THR A 151 43.15 -46.36 -36.96
N ASN A 152 41.83 -46.57 -37.09
CA ASN A 152 41.27 -47.57 -38.00
C ASN A 152 41.66 -47.29 -39.45
N ARG A 153 41.60 -46.03 -39.91
CA ARG A 153 42.06 -45.67 -41.28
C ARG A 153 43.54 -45.98 -41.49
N LYS A 154 44.41 -45.70 -40.51
CA LYS A 154 45.85 -46.02 -40.58
C LYS A 154 46.08 -47.54 -40.62
N GLN A 155 45.35 -48.32 -39.84
CA GLN A 155 45.40 -49.79 -39.87
C GLN A 155 44.95 -50.36 -41.22
N HIS A 156 43.86 -49.85 -41.80
CA HIS A 156 43.44 -50.28 -43.14
C HIS A 156 44.44 -49.88 -44.24
N ALA A 157 45.04 -48.70 -44.15
CA ALA A 157 46.07 -48.27 -45.11
C ALA A 157 47.31 -49.17 -45.04
N THR A 158 47.80 -49.47 -43.84
CA THR A 158 48.94 -50.38 -43.64
C THR A 158 48.62 -51.80 -44.15
N ALA A 159 47.46 -52.35 -43.80
CA ALA A 159 47.01 -53.66 -44.29
C ALA A 159 46.90 -53.73 -45.83
N ARG A 160 46.44 -52.64 -46.47
CA ARG A 160 46.44 -52.55 -47.94
C ARG A 160 47.87 -52.60 -48.49
N THR A 161 48.79 -51.81 -47.96
CA THR A 161 50.18 -51.80 -48.44
C THR A 161 50.91 -53.13 -48.23
N SER A 162 50.65 -53.84 -47.12
CA SER A 162 51.23 -55.17 -46.87
C SER A 162 50.66 -56.23 -47.80
N SER A 163 49.34 -56.19 -48.07
CA SER A 163 48.70 -57.06 -49.05
C SER A 163 49.35 -56.90 -50.43
N TRP A 164 49.48 -55.67 -50.93
CA TRP A 164 50.13 -55.41 -52.23
C TRP A 164 51.55 -56.00 -52.33
N LYS A 165 52.36 -55.92 -51.27
CA LYS A 165 53.71 -56.51 -51.26
C LYS A 165 53.69 -58.03 -51.41
N THR A 166 52.73 -58.72 -50.80
CA THR A 166 52.63 -60.20 -50.92
C THR A 166 52.28 -60.67 -52.33
N TRP A 167 51.54 -59.89 -53.11
CA TRP A 167 51.22 -60.20 -54.51
C TRP A 167 52.35 -59.85 -55.48
N ALA A 168 53.24 -58.93 -55.11
CA ALA A 168 54.26 -58.39 -56.01
C ALA A 168 55.59 -59.19 -56.02
N THR A 169 55.77 -60.18 -55.15
CA THR A 169 56.91 -61.10 -55.19
C THR A 169 56.67 -62.22 -56.20
N PRO A 170 57.39 -62.26 -57.35
CA PRO A 170 57.34 -63.41 -58.26
C PRO A 170 57.93 -64.63 -57.55
N ARG A 171 57.28 -65.78 -57.71
CA ARG A 171 57.82 -67.08 -57.26
C ARG A 171 59.00 -67.51 -58.11
#